data_AF-A0A6I2Y6Q9-F1
#
_entry.id   AF-A0A6I2Y6Q9-F1
#
_cell.length_a   1.000
_cell.length_b   1.000
_cell.length_c   1.000
_cell.angle_alpha   90.00
_cell.angle_beta   90.00
_cell.angle_gamma   90.00
#
_symmetry.space_group_name_H-M   'P 1'
#
loop_
_entity.id
_entity.type
_entity.pdbx_description
1 polymer ?
#
loop_
_entity_poly.entity_id
_entity_poly.type
_entity_poly.pdbx_seq_one_letter_code
_entity_poly.pdbx_strand_id
1 'polypeptide(L)'
;MSEFETAAAVGARATPSLAKDLQSRVKSLAADLRTSSDDPASEWGRELQAEYRTASERGRTGFSWSEWRDGEVDLAAVAWVLATVFIRFCEDNDLIDGPWITGEGRRHGQAADNETEFYRAEPSRNARDWLRAGFEALAALPAGKALLDRHNLVWRAPIGADAAQQLLSFWRTQNADGTLAYDFTDASLDTRFLGDLYQDLSDFAKKKYALLQTPVFVEEFILDRTLTPAI
;
A
#
# COMPACT_ATOMS: atom_id res chain seq x y z
N MET A 1 -43.84 3.25 17.30
CA MET A 1 -43.34 1.89 16.98
C MET A 1 -43.34 1.77 15.47
N SER A 2 -42.30 1.40 14.74
CA SER A 2 -40.86 1.25 14.96
C SER A 2 -40.33 0.83 13.58
N GLU A 3 -40.02 1.79 12.70
CA GLU A 3 -39.36 1.51 11.42
C GLU A 3 -37.88 1.85 11.56
N PHE A 4 -37.15 1.00 12.28
CA PHE A 4 -35.69 0.91 12.17
C PHE A 4 -35.40 -0.27 11.25
N GLU A 5 -35.48 0.01 9.95
CA GLU A 5 -34.98 -0.88 8.92
C GLU A 5 -33.46 -1.00 9.13
N THR A 6 -33.04 -2.21 9.50
CA THR A 6 -31.66 -2.52 9.84
C THR A 6 -30.86 -2.48 8.54
N ALA A 7 -30.13 -1.38 8.31
CA ALA A 7 -29.10 -1.32 7.29
C ALA A 7 -28.08 -2.43 7.60
N ALA A 8 -28.10 -3.49 6.79
CA ALA A 8 -27.10 -4.54 6.86
C ALA A 8 -25.73 -3.88 6.64
N ALA A 9 -24.83 -4.03 7.60
CA ALA A 9 -23.45 -3.58 7.50
C ALA A 9 -22.82 -4.26 6.28
N VAL A 10 -22.67 -3.53 5.19
CA VAL A 10 -21.87 -3.97 4.05
C VAL A 10 -20.42 -3.70 4.45
N GLY A 11 -19.76 -4.72 4.99
CA GLY A 11 -18.33 -4.64 5.28
C GLY A 11 -17.52 -4.33 4.01
N ALA A 12 -16.32 -3.78 4.17
CA ALA A 12 -15.44 -3.46 3.08
C ALA A 12 -15.11 -4.73 2.29
N ARG A 13 -15.65 -4.86 1.08
CA ARG A 13 -15.37 -5.99 0.20
C ARG A 13 -14.44 -5.55 -0.91
N ALA A 14 -13.29 -6.22 -1.03
CA ALA A 14 -12.52 -6.20 -2.26
C ALA A 14 -13.40 -6.77 -3.37
N THR A 15 -13.97 -5.90 -4.20
CA THR A 15 -14.68 -6.33 -5.40
C THR A 15 -13.64 -6.88 -6.39
N PRO A 16 -13.99 -7.89 -7.21
CA PRO A 16 -13.09 -8.38 -8.26
C PRO A 16 -12.58 -7.28 -9.21
N SER A 17 -13.30 -6.16 -9.31
CA SER A 17 -12.85 -4.95 -10.01
C SER A 17 -11.68 -4.26 -9.29
N LEU A 18 -11.77 -4.02 -7.97
CA LEU A 18 -10.70 -3.34 -7.22
C LEU A 18 -9.36 -4.07 -7.35
N ALA A 19 -9.33 -5.39 -7.18
CA ALA A 19 -8.09 -6.17 -7.28
C ALA A 19 -7.43 -6.01 -8.67
N LYS A 20 -8.22 -6.10 -9.75
CA LYS A 20 -7.75 -5.87 -11.12
C LYS A 20 -7.25 -4.45 -11.34
N ASP A 21 -7.96 -3.47 -10.81
CA ASP A 21 -7.61 -2.06 -10.98
C ASP A 21 -6.31 -1.74 -10.24
N LEU A 22 -6.13 -2.28 -9.03
CA LEU A 22 -4.89 -2.15 -8.27
C LEU A 22 -3.72 -2.91 -8.92
N GLN A 23 -3.95 -4.11 -9.49
CA GLN A 23 -2.93 -4.78 -10.32
C GLN A 23 -2.48 -3.92 -11.50
N SER A 24 -3.40 -3.14 -12.10
CA SER A 24 -3.03 -2.18 -13.13
C SER A 24 -2.16 -1.05 -12.57
N ARG A 25 -2.43 -0.58 -11.35
CA ARG A 25 -1.57 0.42 -10.69
C ARG A 25 -0.18 -0.14 -10.39
N VAL A 26 -0.09 -1.38 -9.88
CA VAL A 26 1.20 -2.06 -9.66
C VAL A 26 2.02 -2.11 -10.95
N LYS A 27 1.41 -2.47 -12.09
CA LYS A 27 2.11 -2.50 -13.39
C LYS A 27 2.63 -1.13 -13.80
N SER A 28 1.83 -0.08 -13.63
CA SER A 28 2.26 1.30 -13.94
C SER A 28 3.41 1.75 -13.04
N LEU A 29 3.34 1.48 -11.74
CA LEU A 29 4.41 1.82 -10.79
C LEU A 29 5.67 1.01 -11.06
N ALA A 30 5.56 -0.27 -11.41
CA ALA A 30 6.71 -1.10 -11.76
C ALA A 30 7.42 -0.57 -13.02
N ALA A 31 6.67 -0.06 -14.00
CA ALA A 31 7.28 0.58 -15.19
C ALA A 31 8.05 1.85 -14.82
N ASP A 32 7.49 2.70 -13.95
CA ASP A 32 8.13 3.92 -13.45
C ASP A 32 9.40 3.61 -12.62
N LEU A 33 9.28 2.70 -11.65
CA LEU A 33 10.38 2.25 -10.81
C LEU A 33 11.49 1.57 -11.62
N ARG A 34 11.16 0.85 -12.70
CA ARG A 34 12.16 0.24 -13.59
C ARG A 34 13.08 1.30 -14.18
N THR A 35 12.55 2.45 -14.61
CA THR A 35 13.36 3.57 -15.09
C THR A 35 14.32 4.08 -14.00
N SER A 36 13.82 4.29 -12.78
CA SER A 36 14.65 4.72 -11.64
C SER A 36 15.72 3.69 -11.27
N SER A 37 15.40 2.40 -11.33
CA SER A 37 16.34 1.32 -10.98
C SER A 37 17.50 1.16 -11.97
N ASP A 38 17.31 1.57 -13.23
CA ASP A 38 18.35 1.55 -14.26
C ASP A 38 19.18 2.83 -14.30
N ASP A 39 18.69 3.92 -13.71
CA ASP A 39 19.37 5.21 -13.73
C ASP A 39 20.55 5.22 -12.74
N PRO A 40 21.80 5.36 -13.19
CA PRO A 40 22.96 5.46 -12.30
C PRO A 40 22.94 6.71 -11.40
N ALA A 41 22.20 7.75 -11.80
CA ALA A 41 21.99 8.95 -10.99
C ALA A 41 20.97 8.72 -9.86
N SER A 42 20.10 7.72 -9.98
CA SER A 42 19.20 7.31 -8.91
C SER A 42 19.96 6.69 -7.74
N GLU A 43 19.69 7.17 -6.53
CA GLU A 43 20.25 6.60 -5.31
C GLU A 43 19.83 5.14 -5.15
N TRP A 44 18.54 4.84 -5.35
CA TRP A 44 18.02 3.49 -5.28
C TRP A 44 18.62 2.57 -6.34
N GLY A 45 18.81 3.05 -7.57
CA GLY A 45 19.50 2.29 -8.62
C GLY A 45 20.92 1.89 -8.22
N ARG A 46 21.69 2.80 -7.60
CA ARG A 46 23.03 2.51 -7.07
C ARG A 46 23.00 1.50 -5.91
N GLU A 47 22.03 1.62 -5.00
CA GLU A 47 21.85 0.66 -3.90
C GLU A 47 21.56 -0.74 -4.44
N LEU A 48 20.60 -0.88 -5.36
CA LEU A 48 20.25 -2.17 -5.97
C LEU A 48 21.47 -2.80 -6.65
N GLN A 49 22.27 -2.02 -7.38
CA GLN A 49 23.49 -2.53 -8.01
C GLN A 49 24.51 -3.06 -6.98
N ALA A 50 24.66 -2.37 -5.85
CA ALA A 50 25.54 -2.81 -4.76
C ALA A 50 25.02 -4.08 -4.07
N GLU A 51 23.70 -4.17 -3.84
CA GLU A 51 23.03 -5.33 -3.28
C GLU A 51 23.16 -6.55 -4.19
N TYR A 52 22.90 -6.39 -5.50
CA TYR A 52 23.05 -7.45 -6.49
C TYR A 52 24.48 -7.97 -6.56
N ARG A 53 25.47 -7.07 -6.60
CA ARG A 53 26.89 -7.46 -6.60
C ARG A 53 27.22 -8.30 -5.37
N THR A 54 26.79 -7.83 -4.19
CA THR A 54 26.99 -8.56 -2.93
C THR A 54 26.30 -9.93 -2.94
N ALA A 55 25.09 -10.02 -3.47
CA ALA A 55 24.34 -11.26 -3.58
C ALA A 55 25.03 -12.24 -4.55
N SER A 56 25.52 -11.75 -5.70
CA SER A 56 26.20 -12.55 -6.72
C SER A 56 27.55 -13.06 -6.22
N GLU A 57 28.39 -12.20 -5.64
CA GLU A 57 29.69 -12.57 -5.07
C GLU A 57 29.57 -13.63 -3.95
N ARG A 58 28.47 -13.59 -3.19
CA ARG A 58 28.18 -14.56 -2.13
C ARG A 58 27.41 -15.80 -2.61
N GLY A 59 27.17 -15.93 -3.92
CA GLY A 59 26.41 -17.05 -4.50
C GLY A 59 24.96 -17.16 -4.02
N ARG A 60 24.36 -16.06 -3.56
CA ARG A 60 22.99 -16.00 -3.04
C ARG A 60 21.94 -15.83 -4.14
N THR A 61 22.36 -15.51 -5.36
CA THR A 61 21.49 -15.41 -6.53
C THR A 61 22.17 -16.00 -7.75
N GLY A 62 21.41 -16.75 -8.54
CA GLY A 62 21.80 -17.22 -9.87
C GLY A 62 21.14 -16.43 -11.01
N PHE A 63 20.32 -15.43 -10.68
CA PHE A 63 19.63 -14.60 -11.66
C PHE A 63 20.57 -13.59 -12.31
N SER A 64 20.26 -13.20 -13.55
CA SER A 64 20.85 -12.02 -14.17
C SER A 64 20.46 -10.74 -13.41
N TRP A 65 21.21 -9.65 -13.64
CA TRP A 65 20.89 -8.34 -13.06
C TRP A 65 19.43 -7.93 -13.34
N SER A 66 19.00 -8.03 -14.60
CA SER A 66 17.64 -7.67 -15.01
C SER A 66 16.58 -8.47 -14.28
N GLU A 67 16.71 -9.80 -14.21
CA GLU A 67 15.75 -10.67 -13.52
C GLU A 67 15.70 -10.40 -12.02
N TRP A 68 16.87 -10.18 -11.39
CA TRP A 68 16.94 -9.88 -9.96
C TRP A 68 16.28 -8.53 -9.65
N ARG A 69 16.66 -7.49 -10.39
CA ARG A 69 16.16 -6.11 -10.22
C ARG A 69 14.67 -6.01 -10.54
N ASP A 70 14.18 -6.70 -11.57
CA ASP A 70 12.75 -6.70 -11.89
C ASP A 70 11.95 -7.22 -10.70
N GLY A 71 12.50 -8.19 -9.97
CA GLY A 71 11.86 -8.67 -8.76
C GLY A 71 11.85 -7.67 -7.60
N GLU A 72 12.87 -6.83 -7.46
CA GLU A 72 12.88 -5.76 -6.45
C GLU A 72 11.95 -4.61 -6.83
N VAL A 73 11.86 -4.30 -8.13
CA VAL A 73 10.91 -3.33 -8.70
C VAL A 73 9.46 -3.75 -8.46
N ASP A 74 9.12 -5.01 -8.70
CA ASP A 74 7.77 -5.53 -8.49
C ASP A 74 7.35 -5.43 -7.02
N LEU A 75 8.26 -5.71 -6.08
CA LEU A 75 7.98 -5.57 -4.65
C LEU A 75 7.78 -4.13 -4.23
N ALA A 76 8.61 -3.23 -4.74
CA ALA A 76 8.47 -1.81 -4.47
C ALA A 76 7.12 -1.29 -4.98
N ALA A 77 6.72 -1.66 -6.20
CA ALA A 77 5.42 -1.28 -6.76
C ALA A 77 4.25 -1.78 -5.90
N VAL A 78 4.30 -3.04 -5.47
CA VAL A 78 3.30 -3.63 -4.56
C VAL A 78 3.27 -2.90 -3.22
N ALA A 79 4.42 -2.60 -2.62
CA ALA A 79 4.53 -1.90 -1.35
C ALA A 79 3.89 -0.50 -1.41
N TRP A 80 4.14 0.26 -2.49
CA TRP A 80 3.52 1.57 -2.70
C TRP A 80 2.00 1.50 -2.81
N VAL A 81 1.49 0.58 -3.64
CA VAL A 81 0.03 0.41 -3.80
C VAL A 81 -0.60 0.02 -2.47
N LEU A 82 -0.06 -0.98 -1.77
CA LEU A 82 -0.59 -1.44 -0.49
C LEU A 82 -0.57 -0.36 0.58
N ALA A 83 0.52 0.41 0.71
CA ALA A 83 0.59 1.51 1.66
C ALA A 83 -0.56 2.50 1.46
N THR A 84 -0.94 2.81 0.21
CA THR A 84 -2.11 3.65 -0.06
C THR A 84 -3.44 2.97 0.26
N VAL A 85 -3.58 1.65 0.08
CA VAL A 85 -4.76 0.89 0.53
C VAL A 85 -4.95 1.04 2.04
N PHE A 86 -3.88 0.91 2.84
CA PHE A 86 -3.98 1.09 4.29
C PHE A 86 -4.37 2.49 4.70
N ILE A 87 -3.77 3.52 4.07
CA ILE A 87 -4.18 4.90 4.33
C ILE A 87 -5.67 5.06 4.05
N ARG A 88 -6.16 4.58 2.90
CA ARG A 88 -7.59 4.66 2.54
C ARG A 88 -8.48 3.92 3.53
N PHE A 89 -8.12 2.71 3.93
CA PHE A 89 -8.87 1.95 4.93
C PHE A 89 -8.91 2.71 6.27
N CYS A 90 -7.77 3.27 6.71
CA CYS A 90 -7.73 4.06 7.94
C CYS A 90 -8.53 5.36 7.83
N GLU A 91 -8.50 6.03 6.68
CA GLU A 91 -9.27 7.27 6.44
C GLU A 91 -10.77 7.06 6.48
N ASP A 92 -11.26 5.99 5.83
CA ASP A 92 -12.68 5.68 5.73
C ASP A 92 -13.26 5.16 7.05
N ASN A 93 -12.40 4.68 7.95
CA ASN A 93 -12.78 4.15 9.26
C ASN A 93 -12.33 5.03 10.44
N ASP A 94 -11.92 6.28 10.17
CA ASP A 94 -11.48 7.25 11.18
C ASP A 94 -10.35 6.74 12.12
N LEU A 95 -9.44 5.91 11.57
CA LEU A 95 -8.31 5.30 12.31
C LEU A 95 -7.02 6.11 12.21
N ILE A 96 -7.00 7.19 11.42
CA ILE A 96 -5.86 8.09 11.24
C ILE A 96 -6.32 9.56 11.29
N ASP A 97 -5.46 10.41 11.85
CA ASP A 97 -5.73 11.84 11.94
C ASP A 97 -5.70 12.49 10.56
N GLY A 98 -6.82 13.15 10.24
CA GLY A 98 -7.04 13.87 9.00
C GLY A 98 -7.24 12.96 7.78
N PRO A 99 -7.80 13.51 6.69
CA PRO A 99 -7.73 12.86 5.39
C PRO A 99 -6.46 13.31 4.65
N TRP A 100 -5.71 12.35 4.13
CA TRP A 100 -4.47 12.49 3.37
C TRP A 100 -4.71 12.30 1.87
N ILE A 101 -5.23 11.14 1.47
CA ILE A 101 -5.53 10.80 0.08
C ILE A 101 -6.92 11.32 -0.28
N THR A 102 -7.95 10.93 0.49
CA THR A 102 -9.36 11.35 0.28
C THR A 102 -10.20 10.96 1.51
N GLY A 103 -11.53 10.89 1.37
CA GLY A 103 -12.47 10.34 2.34
C GLY A 103 -13.91 10.68 1.95
N GLU A 104 -14.91 10.04 2.57
CA GLU A 104 -16.31 10.26 2.20
C GLU A 104 -16.79 11.70 2.52
N GLY A 105 -17.70 12.23 1.68
CA GLY A 105 -18.35 13.52 1.87
C GLY A 105 -17.35 14.68 2.01
N ARG A 106 -17.35 15.33 3.19
CA ARG A 106 -16.50 16.51 3.43
C ARG A 106 -15.00 16.17 3.52
N ARG A 107 -14.64 14.91 3.82
CA ARG A 107 -13.24 14.49 3.96
C ARG A 107 -12.50 14.53 2.61
N HIS A 108 -13.19 14.32 1.49
CA HIS A 108 -12.63 14.46 0.15
C HIS A 108 -12.05 15.86 -0.10
N GLY A 109 -12.83 16.90 0.16
CA GLY A 109 -12.39 18.29 0.01
C GLY A 109 -11.27 18.65 1.00
N GLN A 110 -11.38 18.19 2.24
CA GLN A 110 -10.35 18.41 3.25
C GLN A 110 -8.99 17.80 2.86
N ALA A 111 -8.96 16.63 2.23
CA ALA A 111 -7.70 16.05 1.75
C ALA A 111 -7.02 16.95 0.71
N ALA A 112 -7.80 17.52 -0.21
CA ALA A 112 -7.29 18.43 -1.24
C ALA A 112 -6.81 19.76 -0.64
N ASP A 113 -7.51 20.28 0.38
CA ASP A 113 -7.09 21.47 1.11
C ASP A 113 -5.78 21.23 1.88
N ASN A 114 -5.67 20.09 2.59
CA ASN A 114 -4.46 19.71 3.32
C ASN A 114 -3.26 19.54 2.38
N GLU A 115 -3.46 18.88 1.23
CA GLU A 115 -2.43 18.74 0.20
C GLU A 115 -1.99 20.11 -0.35
N THR A 116 -2.94 21.02 -0.58
CA THR A 116 -2.64 22.39 -1.03
C THR A 116 -1.83 23.15 0.02
N GLU A 117 -2.15 23.01 1.30
CA GLU A 117 -1.39 23.61 2.39
C GLU A 117 0.03 23.05 2.47
N PHE A 118 0.17 21.73 2.30
CA PHE A 118 1.47 21.06 2.26
C PHE A 118 2.40 21.62 1.17
N TYR A 119 1.91 21.80 -0.06
CA TYR A 119 2.70 22.41 -1.13
C TYR A 119 2.92 23.91 -0.94
N ARG A 120 1.99 24.62 -0.29
CA ARG A 120 2.20 26.03 0.04
C ARG A 120 3.33 26.19 1.06
N ALA A 121 3.46 25.27 2.01
CA ALA A 121 4.51 25.29 3.02
C ALA A 121 5.90 25.01 2.41
N GLU A 122 6.00 24.09 1.45
CA GLU A 122 7.24 23.78 0.75
C GLU A 122 6.99 23.55 -0.76
N PRO A 123 7.11 24.60 -1.61
CA PRO A 123 6.73 24.53 -3.03
C PRO A 123 7.55 23.57 -3.92
N SER A 124 8.67 23.05 -3.42
CA SER A 124 9.48 22.02 -4.11
C SER A 124 8.94 20.61 -3.92
N ARG A 125 7.99 20.41 -2.99
CA ARG A 125 7.33 19.12 -2.75
C ARG A 125 6.39 18.75 -3.88
N ASN A 126 6.15 17.46 -4.02
CA ASN A 126 5.28 16.89 -5.04
C ASN A 126 4.41 15.76 -4.45
N ALA A 127 3.57 15.15 -5.29
CA ALA A 127 2.64 14.08 -4.91
C ALA A 127 3.30 12.90 -4.19
N ARG A 128 4.55 12.54 -4.53
CA ARG A 128 5.27 11.48 -3.80
C ARG A 128 5.52 11.89 -2.36
N ASP A 129 5.94 13.14 -2.15
CA ASP A 129 6.21 13.65 -0.80
C ASP A 129 4.93 13.73 0.04
N TRP A 130 3.80 14.09 -0.58
CA TRP A 130 2.49 14.08 0.09
C TRP A 130 2.10 12.67 0.54
N LEU A 131 2.21 11.67 -0.35
CA LEU A 131 1.96 10.28 0.01
C LEU A 131 2.88 9.80 1.14
N ARG A 132 4.17 10.15 1.08
CA ARG A 132 5.13 9.81 2.14
C ARG A 132 4.77 10.45 3.48
N ALA A 133 4.29 11.68 3.50
CA ALA A 133 3.83 12.32 4.73
C ALA A 133 2.63 11.56 5.33
N GLY A 134 1.69 11.09 4.50
CA GLY A 134 0.62 10.21 4.96
C GLY A 134 1.13 8.88 5.49
N PHE A 135 2.12 8.27 4.83
CA PHE A 135 2.78 7.06 5.30
C PHE A 135 3.49 7.26 6.63
N GLU A 136 4.11 8.42 6.86
CA GLU A 136 4.74 8.76 8.15
C GLU A 136 3.69 8.90 9.25
N ALA A 137 2.54 9.52 8.96
CA ALA A 137 1.42 9.60 9.90
C ALA A 137 0.89 8.21 10.27
N LEU A 138 0.75 7.31 9.29
CA LEU A 138 0.36 5.92 9.56
C LEU A 138 1.42 5.17 10.37
N ALA A 139 2.70 5.31 10.02
CA ALA A 139 3.82 4.69 10.73
C ALA A 139 3.96 5.17 12.19
N ALA A 140 3.45 6.36 12.51
CA ALA A 140 3.43 6.88 13.88
C ALA A 140 2.44 6.13 14.78
N LEU A 141 1.39 5.52 14.20
CA LEU A 141 0.39 4.76 14.94
C LEU A 141 0.96 3.41 15.43
N PRO A 142 0.58 2.90 16.63
CA PRO A 142 1.09 1.64 17.15
C PRO A 142 0.93 0.45 16.18
N ALA A 143 -0.22 0.35 15.51
CA ALA A 143 -0.49 -0.69 14.52
C ALA A 143 0.26 -0.48 13.18
N GLY A 144 0.53 0.77 12.80
CA GLY A 144 1.20 1.10 11.54
C GLY A 144 2.72 0.94 11.58
N LYS A 145 3.35 0.90 12.77
CA LYS A 145 4.80 0.74 12.93
C LYS A 145 5.36 -0.53 12.27
N ALA A 146 4.64 -1.65 12.39
CA ALA A 146 5.07 -2.92 11.80
C ALA A 146 4.83 -2.95 10.28
N LEU A 147 3.83 -2.21 9.81
CA LEU A 147 3.45 -2.17 8.40
C LEU A 147 4.42 -1.32 7.56
N LEU A 148 4.80 -0.15 8.08
CA LEU A 148 5.65 0.84 7.41
C LEU A 148 6.95 1.06 8.18
N ASP A 149 7.63 -0.03 8.52
CA ASP A 149 8.94 0.06 9.16
C ASP A 149 9.99 0.70 8.24
N ARG A 150 11.17 1.00 8.78
CA ARG A 150 12.27 1.65 8.03
C ARG A 150 12.77 0.85 6.82
N HIS A 151 12.49 -0.46 6.77
CA HIS A 151 12.92 -1.34 5.69
C HIS A 151 11.88 -1.43 4.57
N ASN A 152 10.67 -0.90 4.79
CA ASN A 152 9.64 -0.86 3.77
C ASN A 152 10.13 -0.07 2.53
N LEU A 153 9.86 -0.63 1.36
CA LEU A 153 10.33 -0.11 0.07
C LEU A 153 9.75 1.26 -0.28
N VAL A 154 8.64 1.70 0.33
CA VAL A 154 8.11 3.06 0.13
C VAL A 154 9.10 4.15 0.55
N TRP A 155 10.05 3.83 1.44
CA TRP A 155 11.08 4.76 1.91
C TRP A 155 12.32 4.80 1.03
N ARG A 156 12.64 3.66 0.38
CA ARG A 156 13.90 3.45 -0.35
C ARG A 156 13.75 3.49 -1.87
N ALA A 157 12.59 3.11 -2.39
CA ALA A 157 12.31 3.01 -3.82
C ALA A 157 11.41 4.18 -4.25
N PRO A 158 11.96 5.32 -4.66
CA PRO A 158 11.17 6.50 -4.98
C PRO A 158 10.46 6.34 -6.33
N ILE A 159 9.12 6.40 -6.31
CA ILE A 159 8.33 6.57 -7.53
C ILE A 159 8.47 7.99 -8.11
N GLY A 160 8.18 8.18 -9.39
CA GLY A 160 8.09 9.51 -10.01
C GLY A 160 6.93 10.34 -9.44
N ALA A 161 7.04 11.66 -9.53
CA ALA A 161 5.98 12.59 -9.11
C ALA A 161 4.67 12.33 -9.88
N ASP A 162 4.76 12.08 -11.19
CA ASP A 162 3.59 11.78 -12.03
C ASP A 162 2.95 10.44 -11.68
N ALA A 163 3.76 9.42 -11.34
CA ALA A 163 3.27 8.12 -10.90
C ALA A 163 2.53 8.24 -9.55
N ALA A 164 3.06 9.04 -8.62
CA ALA A 164 2.40 9.36 -7.37
C ALA A 164 1.08 10.11 -7.58
N GLN A 165 1.06 11.09 -8.50
CA GLN A 165 -0.16 11.84 -8.83
C GLN A 165 -1.24 10.92 -9.41
N GLN A 166 -0.87 9.98 -10.30
CA GLN A 166 -1.80 9.01 -10.84
C GLN A 166 -2.37 8.08 -9.76
N LEU A 167 -1.58 7.73 -8.75
CA LEU A 167 -2.03 6.92 -7.62
C LEU A 167 -3.02 7.70 -6.72
N LEU A 168 -2.77 8.98 -6.47
CA LEU A 168 -3.72 9.86 -5.78
C LEU A 168 -5.04 9.99 -6.57
N SER A 169 -4.94 10.30 -7.87
CA SER A 169 -6.11 10.43 -8.75
C SER A 169 -6.93 9.16 -8.83
N PHE A 170 -6.28 7.98 -8.83
CA PHE A 170 -6.97 6.69 -8.78
C PHE A 170 -7.93 6.60 -7.58
N TRP A 171 -7.45 6.90 -6.38
CA TRP A 171 -8.27 6.86 -5.17
C TRP A 171 -9.34 7.95 -5.09
N ARG A 172 -9.10 9.09 -5.75
CA ARG A 172 -10.04 10.21 -5.81
C ARG A 172 -11.11 10.05 -6.89
N THR A 173 -11.13 8.94 -7.62
CA THR A 173 -12.16 8.66 -8.62
C THR A 173 -13.54 8.61 -7.98
N GLN A 174 -14.49 9.35 -8.55
CA GLN A 174 -15.89 9.37 -8.10
C GLN A 174 -16.81 8.75 -9.15
N ASN A 175 -17.87 8.11 -8.68
CA ASN A 175 -19.00 7.67 -9.50
C ASN A 175 -19.83 8.88 -9.96
N ALA A 176 -20.78 8.63 -10.86
CA ALA A 176 -21.65 9.68 -11.41
C ALA A 176 -22.51 10.41 -10.34
N ASP A 177 -22.76 9.77 -9.20
CA ASP A 177 -23.48 10.33 -8.06
C ASP A 177 -22.58 11.09 -7.07
N GLY A 178 -21.27 11.19 -7.33
CA GLY A 178 -20.29 11.87 -6.47
C GLY A 178 -19.74 11.01 -5.33
N THR A 179 -20.17 9.75 -5.19
CA THR A 179 -19.56 8.81 -4.23
C THR A 179 -18.18 8.37 -4.69
N LEU A 180 -17.29 7.97 -3.77
CA LEU A 180 -16.00 7.41 -4.16
C LEU A 180 -16.20 6.08 -4.87
N ALA A 181 -15.43 5.85 -5.95
CA ALA A 181 -15.47 4.58 -6.68
C ALA A 181 -15.03 3.39 -5.80
N TYR A 182 -14.19 3.65 -4.79
CA TYR A 182 -13.72 2.67 -3.82
C TYR A 182 -13.91 3.21 -2.41
N ASP A 183 -14.82 2.58 -1.68
CA ASP A 183 -15.17 2.88 -0.28
C ASP A 183 -14.80 1.69 0.60
N PHE A 184 -14.04 1.95 1.67
CA PHE A 184 -13.61 0.96 2.64
C PHE A 184 -14.28 1.11 4.02
N THR A 185 -15.36 1.88 4.12
CA THR A 185 -16.12 2.02 5.36
C THR A 185 -16.61 0.65 5.84
N ASP A 186 -16.21 0.24 7.04
CA ASP A 186 -16.55 -1.05 7.64
C ASP A 186 -16.67 -0.95 9.16
N ALA A 187 -17.91 -0.98 9.66
CA ALA A 187 -18.18 -0.94 11.10
C ALA A 187 -17.58 -2.12 11.90
N SER A 188 -17.28 -3.24 11.23
CA SER A 188 -16.67 -4.42 11.85
C SER A 188 -15.14 -4.41 11.80
N LEU A 189 -14.55 -3.49 11.02
CA LEU A 189 -13.11 -3.41 10.75
C LEU A 189 -12.53 -4.75 10.25
N ASP A 190 -13.27 -5.49 9.41
CA ASP A 190 -12.76 -6.75 8.85
C ASP A 190 -11.58 -6.47 7.93
N THR A 191 -10.44 -7.09 8.23
CA THR A 191 -9.18 -6.94 7.48
C THR A 191 -8.92 -8.11 6.54
N ARG A 192 -9.82 -9.09 6.44
CA ARG A 192 -9.65 -10.25 5.55
C ARG A 192 -9.44 -9.83 4.10
N PHE A 193 -10.15 -8.80 3.62
CA PHE A 193 -9.97 -8.29 2.27
C PHE A 193 -8.57 -7.73 2.01
N LEU A 194 -7.91 -7.16 3.03
CA LEU A 194 -6.52 -6.70 2.92
C LEU A 194 -5.62 -7.91 2.67
N GLY A 195 -5.82 -8.99 3.43
CA GLY A 195 -5.10 -10.26 3.23
C GLY A 195 -5.26 -10.81 1.81
N ASP A 196 -6.47 -10.77 1.26
CA ASP A 196 -6.76 -11.21 -0.12
C ASP A 196 -6.07 -10.30 -1.15
N LEU A 197 -6.14 -8.97 -0.96
CA LEU A 197 -5.44 -8.01 -1.83
C LEU A 197 -3.93 -8.25 -1.82
N TYR A 198 -3.31 -8.50 -0.67
CA TYR A 198 -1.89 -8.83 -0.60
C TYR A 198 -1.51 -10.02 -1.47
N GLN A 199 -2.36 -11.05 -1.50
CA GLN A 199 -2.11 -12.25 -2.30
C GLN A 199 -2.31 -12.01 -3.79
N ASP A 200 -3.29 -11.18 -4.15
CA ASP A 200 -3.71 -11.01 -5.53
C ASP A 200 -2.96 -9.90 -6.26
N LEU A 201 -2.29 -8.97 -5.56
CA LEU A 201 -1.60 -7.86 -6.21
C LEU A 201 -0.36 -8.26 -7.01
N SER A 202 0.29 -9.40 -6.70
CA SER A 202 1.42 -9.88 -7.49
C SER A 202 1.65 -11.38 -7.35
N ASP A 203 1.44 -12.10 -8.46
CA ASP A 203 1.84 -13.50 -8.61
C ASP A 203 3.35 -13.70 -8.37
N PHE A 204 4.16 -12.69 -8.68
CA PHE A 204 5.61 -12.71 -8.47
C PHE A 204 5.94 -12.59 -6.98
N ALA A 205 5.31 -11.67 -6.24
CA ALA A 205 5.47 -11.57 -4.79
C ALA A 205 4.97 -12.84 -4.07
N LYS A 206 3.82 -13.37 -4.51
CA LYS A 206 3.25 -14.64 -4.03
C LYS A 206 4.21 -15.82 -4.21
N LYS A 207 4.87 -15.91 -5.37
CA LYS A 207 5.84 -16.98 -5.70
C LYS A 207 7.21 -16.80 -5.07
N LYS A 208 7.77 -15.58 -5.05
CA LYS A 208 9.14 -15.30 -4.59
C LYS A 208 9.25 -15.20 -3.07
N TYR A 209 8.20 -14.76 -2.36
CA TYR A 209 8.22 -14.54 -0.91
C TYR A 209 7.31 -15.46 -0.11
N ALA A 210 6.68 -16.44 -0.77
CA ALA A 210 5.80 -17.42 -0.13
C ALA A 210 4.75 -16.77 0.78
N LEU A 211 4.14 -15.66 0.32
CA LEU A 211 3.09 -14.91 1.00
C LEU A 211 1.74 -15.66 0.96
N LEU A 212 1.77 -16.95 1.30
CA LEU A 212 0.57 -17.73 1.58
C LEU A 212 0.18 -17.44 3.02
N GLN A 213 -1.10 -17.12 3.24
CA GLN A 213 -1.64 -17.03 4.59
C GLN A 213 -1.35 -18.34 5.32
N THR A 214 -0.93 -18.24 6.57
CA THR A 214 -0.86 -19.40 7.45
C THR A 214 -2.28 -19.95 7.55
N PRO A 215 -2.55 -21.21 7.14
CA PRO A 215 -3.88 -21.76 7.27
C PRO A 215 -4.34 -21.67 8.73
N VAL A 216 -5.61 -21.34 8.96
CA VAL A 216 -6.16 -21.09 10.31
C VAL A 216 -5.82 -22.22 11.29
N PHE A 217 -5.79 -23.48 10.85
CA PHE A 217 -5.42 -24.61 11.70
C PHE A 217 -3.96 -24.58 12.20
N VAL A 218 -3.04 -23.94 11.48
CA VAL A 218 -1.64 -23.78 11.89
C VAL A 218 -1.51 -22.61 12.87
N GLU A 219 -2.27 -21.53 12.70
CA GLU A 219 -2.34 -20.44 13.70
C GLU A 219 -2.94 -20.95 15.02
N GLU A 220 -4.07 -21.67 14.96
CA GLU A 220 -4.70 -22.30 16.13
C GLU A 220 -3.74 -23.28 16.82
N PHE A 221 -3.00 -24.10 16.06
CA PHE A 221 -2.01 -25.02 16.63
C PHE A 221 -0.85 -24.32 17.35
N ILE A 222 -0.36 -23.19 16.81
CA ILE A 222 0.70 -22.42 17.45
C ILE A 222 0.17 -21.73 18.71
N LEU A 223 -1.02 -21.13 18.66
CA LEU A 223 -1.65 -20.49 19.81
C LEU A 223 -1.94 -21.50 20.93
N ASP A 224 -2.45 -22.69 20.61
CA ASP A 224 -2.69 -23.78 21.56
C ASP A 224 -1.42 -24.30 22.25
N ARG A 225 -0.26 -24.14 21.63
CA ARG A 225 1.03 -24.60 22.17
C ARG A 225 1.89 -23.50 22.77
N THR A 226 1.51 -22.24 22.63
CA THR A 226 2.34 -21.11 23.10
C THR A 226 1.58 -20.14 24.00
N LEU A 227 0.37 -19.74 23.63
CA LEU A 227 -0.41 -18.70 24.31
C LEU A 227 -1.43 -19.30 25.29
N THR A 228 -2.18 -20.33 24.88
CA THR A 228 -3.15 -21.02 25.76
C THR A 228 -2.52 -21.72 26.98
N PRO A 229 -1.30 -22.31 26.91
CA PRO A 229 -0.63 -22.87 28.08
C PRO A 229 0.00 -21.82 29.02
N ALA A 230 0.07 -20.56 28.60
CA ALA A 230 0.72 -19.47 29.32
C ALA A 230 -0.28 -18.54 30.06
N ILE A 231 -1.58 -18.77 29.89
CA ILE A 231 -2.70 -18.14 30.62
C ILE A 231 -3.24 -19.17 31.61
#